data_AF-A0A6C1QR93-F1
#
_entry.id   AF-A0A6C1QR93-F1
#
_cell.length_a   1.000
_cell.length_b   1.000
_cell.length_c   1.000
_cell.angle_alpha   90.00
_cell.angle_beta   90.00
_cell.angle_gamma   90.00
#
_symmetry.space_group_name_H-M   'P 1'
#
loop_
_entity.id
_entity.type
_entity.pdbx_description
1 polymer ?
#
loop_
_entity_poly.entity_id
_entity_poly.type
_entity_poly.pdbx_seq_one_letter_code
_entity_poly.pdbx_strand_id
1 'polypeptide(L)'
;MTVQTAFRILRLTPSSSQKELVTSYRRMVKRYHPDYNAERKEWSHDAMTKINLAYELVRIHLQNGNGSAGTSNNHATEAPTASQDSSPPHQRFQDDLSEGFSQAPAEDPSFVALFDRAADSVLTGIYTYYQYGLQNVYLRHEGVRRFRYRSAVKRVQDGVHHLQELQQYTTSDLHRTQLNVFTGFSLAFLQSMRIDRYHESGSARADAAAYRHYHSGSTALDQVIRAELFHELDDSPPPGGAAAGLKIGYHDLMAVLVKHSSSDWVAEAVVKLHLLEMFTRVTALRNQK
;
A
#
# COMPACT_ATOMS: atom_id res chain seq x y z
N MET A 1 14.60 -16.67 -9.12
CA MET A 1 15.62 -15.80 -9.76
C MET A 1 16.78 -15.64 -8.80
N THR A 2 18.03 -15.81 -9.24
CA THR A 2 19.22 -15.70 -8.37
C THR A 2 19.72 -14.25 -8.28
N VAL A 3 20.49 -13.91 -7.25
CA VAL A 3 21.09 -12.56 -7.08
C VAL A 3 21.95 -12.18 -8.28
N GLN A 4 22.78 -13.09 -8.79
CA GLN A 4 23.60 -12.84 -9.98
C GLN A 4 22.76 -12.59 -11.25
N THR A 5 21.61 -13.27 -11.38
CA THR A 5 20.65 -13.00 -12.45
C THR A 5 19.99 -11.62 -12.28
N ALA A 6 19.72 -11.20 -11.05
CA ALA A 6 19.15 -9.90 -10.73
C ALA A 6 20.11 -8.75 -11.09
N PHE A 7 21.39 -8.85 -10.73
CA PHE A 7 22.43 -7.90 -11.16
C PHE A 7 22.48 -7.78 -12.68
N ARG A 8 22.44 -8.91 -13.41
CA ARG A 8 22.44 -8.92 -14.88
C ARG A 8 21.19 -8.26 -15.48
N ILE A 9 20.00 -8.53 -14.93
CA ILE A 9 18.74 -7.91 -15.38
C ILE A 9 18.80 -6.39 -15.22
N LEU A 10 19.34 -5.92 -14.10
CA LEU A 10 19.53 -4.49 -13.84
C LEU A 10 20.79 -3.92 -14.48
N ARG A 11 21.57 -4.71 -15.24
CA ARG A 11 22.82 -4.27 -15.88
C ARG A 11 23.81 -3.66 -14.89
N LEU A 12 23.93 -4.29 -13.72
CA LEU A 12 24.82 -3.90 -12.63
C LEU A 12 25.89 -4.98 -12.43
N THR A 13 27.02 -4.57 -11.85
CA THR A 13 28.06 -5.48 -11.37
C THR A 13 27.82 -5.81 -9.90
N PRO A 14 28.33 -6.94 -9.38
CA PRO A 14 28.24 -7.27 -7.95
C PRO A 14 28.88 -6.22 -7.03
N SER A 15 29.78 -5.37 -7.55
CA SER A 15 30.41 -4.24 -6.86
C SER A 15 29.63 -2.92 -6.94
N SER A 16 28.47 -2.90 -7.60
CA SER A 16 27.69 -1.68 -7.77
C SER A 16 27.10 -1.18 -6.45
N SER A 17 27.11 0.13 -6.26
CA SER A 17 26.58 0.82 -5.09
C SER A 17 25.04 0.91 -5.09
N GLN A 18 24.47 1.22 -3.92
CA GLN A 18 23.02 1.45 -3.79
C GLN A 18 22.52 2.60 -4.69
N LYS A 19 23.35 3.62 -4.93
CA LYS A 19 23.04 4.74 -5.83
C LYS A 19 22.95 4.30 -7.29
N GLU A 20 23.84 3.40 -7.70
CA GLU A 20 23.83 2.81 -9.05
C GLU A 20 22.64 1.87 -9.23
N LEU A 21 22.25 1.14 -8.19
CA LEU A 21 21.05 0.31 -8.17
C LEU A 21 19.79 1.14 -8.47
N VAL A 22 19.56 2.22 -7.72
CA VAL A 22 18.40 3.11 -7.92
C VAL A 22 18.43 3.73 -9.32
N THR A 23 19.61 4.16 -9.78
CA THR A 23 19.76 4.78 -11.10
C THR A 23 19.44 3.80 -12.21
N SER A 24 19.94 2.56 -12.13
CA SER A 24 19.67 1.56 -13.15
C SER A 24 18.22 1.08 -13.14
N TYR A 25 17.63 0.91 -11.95
CA TYR A 25 16.22 0.60 -11.80
C TYR A 25 15.34 1.63 -12.51
N ARG A 26 15.53 2.93 -12.24
CA ARG A 26 14.77 4.01 -12.90
C ARG A 26 14.88 3.96 -14.43
N ARG A 27 16.08 3.68 -14.97
CA ARG A 27 16.28 3.51 -16.42
C ARG A 27 15.50 2.33 -16.98
N MET A 28 15.47 1.22 -16.24
CA MET A 28 14.77 0.00 -16.64
C MET A 28 13.25 0.21 -16.58
N VAL A 29 12.72 0.81 -15.52
CA VAL A 29 11.29 1.16 -15.43
C VAL A 29 10.88 2.04 -16.62
N LYS A 30 11.61 3.13 -16.89
CA LYS A 30 11.32 4.02 -18.02
C LYS A 30 11.32 3.30 -19.39
N ARG A 31 12.14 2.27 -19.56
CA ARG A 31 12.22 1.52 -20.83
C ARG A 31 11.10 0.50 -20.99
N TYR A 32 10.69 -0.16 -19.90
CA TYR A 32 9.82 -1.33 -19.95
C TYR A 32 8.41 -1.07 -19.42
N HIS A 33 8.10 0.14 -18.91
CA HIS A 33 6.78 0.50 -18.41
C HIS A 33 5.69 0.24 -19.46
N PRO A 34 4.53 -0.33 -19.09
CA PRO A 34 3.42 -0.57 -20.02
C PRO A 34 2.91 0.70 -20.71
N ASP A 35 3.06 1.88 -20.10
CA ASP A 35 2.63 3.15 -20.70
C ASP A 35 3.45 3.54 -21.94
N TYR A 36 4.75 3.22 -21.95
CA TYR A 36 5.60 3.44 -23.13
C TYR A 36 5.50 2.28 -24.14
N ASN A 37 4.75 1.23 -23.81
CA ASN A 37 4.69 -0.03 -24.56
C ASN A 37 3.24 -0.53 -24.66
N ALA A 38 2.31 0.37 -24.97
CA ALA A 38 0.87 0.11 -24.98
C ALA A 38 0.43 -1.03 -25.92
N GLU A 39 1.21 -1.31 -26.97
CA GLU A 39 0.98 -2.40 -27.92
C GLU A 39 1.47 -3.77 -27.41
N ARG A 40 2.22 -3.80 -26.30
CA ARG A 40 2.85 -5.02 -25.75
C ARG A 40 2.67 -5.11 -24.23
N LYS A 41 1.45 -4.84 -23.75
CA LYS A 41 1.12 -4.76 -22.31
C LYS A 41 1.57 -5.97 -21.51
N GLU A 42 1.32 -7.19 -22.00
CA GLU A 42 1.72 -8.42 -21.30
C GLU A 42 3.25 -8.56 -21.18
N TRP A 43 3.99 -8.24 -22.25
CA TRP A 43 5.44 -8.27 -22.25
C TRP A 43 6.05 -7.22 -21.31
N SER A 44 5.48 -6.01 -21.31
CA SER A 44 5.88 -4.94 -20.40
C SER A 44 5.57 -5.25 -18.94
N HIS A 45 4.43 -5.88 -18.69
CA HIS A 45 4.04 -6.32 -17.35
C HIS A 45 4.99 -7.41 -16.82
N ASP A 46 5.33 -8.40 -17.65
CA ASP A 46 6.30 -9.45 -17.29
C ASP A 46 7.72 -8.87 -17.11
N ALA A 47 8.13 -7.94 -17.97
CA ALA A 47 9.41 -7.24 -17.85
C ALA A 47 9.49 -6.40 -16.57
N MET A 48 8.44 -5.63 -16.26
CA MET A 48 8.38 -4.81 -15.05
C MET A 48 8.38 -5.67 -13.79
N THR A 49 7.68 -6.80 -13.80
CA THR A 49 7.70 -7.79 -12.71
C THR A 49 9.12 -8.32 -12.46
N LYS A 50 9.88 -8.65 -13.52
CA LYS A 50 11.27 -9.11 -13.43
C LYS A 50 12.22 -8.02 -12.93
N ILE A 51 12.03 -6.78 -13.37
CA ILE A 51 12.84 -5.61 -12.96
C ILE A 51 12.63 -5.32 -11.47
N ASN A 52 11.38 -5.30 -11.00
CA ASN A 52 11.05 -5.08 -9.58
C ASN A 52 11.61 -6.20 -8.69
N LEU A 53 11.50 -7.46 -9.13
CA LEU A 53 12.08 -8.58 -8.41
C LEU A 53 13.62 -8.49 -8.36
N ALA A 54 14.25 -8.00 -9.42
CA ALA A 54 15.70 -7.87 -9.48
C ALA A 54 16.19 -6.76 -8.55
N TYR A 55 15.46 -5.65 -8.48
CA TYR A 55 15.77 -4.52 -7.61
C TYR A 55 15.79 -4.93 -6.14
N GLU A 56 14.73 -5.61 -5.68
CA GLU A 56 14.65 -6.06 -4.28
C GLU A 56 15.75 -7.07 -3.93
N LEU A 57 16.06 -8.03 -4.82
CA LEU A 57 17.12 -9.01 -4.56
C LEU A 57 18.50 -8.36 -4.46
N VAL A 58 18.81 -7.39 -5.33
CA VAL A 58 20.09 -6.67 -5.28
C VAL A 58 20.14 -5.75 -4.07
N ARG A 59 19.04 -5.06 -3.73
CA ARG A 59 18.95 -4.20 -2.54
C ARG A 59 19.24 -4.98 -1.25
N ILE A 60 18.58 -6.13 -1.06
CA ILE A 60 18.79 -6.98 0.12
C ILE A 60 20.24 -7.48 0.16
N HIS A 61 20.81 -7.86 -0.99
CA HIS A 61 22.20 -8.33 -1.07
C HIS A 61 23.20 -7.23 -0.69
N LEU A 62 23.03 -6.00 -1.19
CA LEU A 62 23.90 -4.87 -0.86
C LEU A 62 23.77 -4.43 0.60
N GLN A 63 22.57 -4.52 1.19
CA GLN A 63 22.35 -4.25 2.61
C GLN A 63 23.01 -5.30 3.51
N ASN A 64 22.94 -6.59 3.14
CA ASN A 64 23.56 -7.67 3.89
C ASN A 64 25.08 -7.73 3.72
N GLY A 65 25.62 -7.24 2.60
CA GLY A 65 27.07 -7.16 2.33
C GLY A 65 27.80 -6.07 3.13
N ASN A 66 27.08 -5.05 3.63
CA ASN A 66 27.64 -3.93 4.39
C ASN A 66 27.70 -4.19 5.92
N GLY A 67 27.34 -5.39 6.39
CA GLY A 67 27.20 -5.71 7.82
C GLY A 67 28.47 -6.16 8.57
N SER A 68 29.65 -6.19 7.94
CA SER A 68 30.89 -6.67 8.58
C SER A 68 32.10 -5.77 8.28
N ALA A 69 32.20 -4.63 8.97
CA ALA A 69 33.46 -3.98 9.35
C ALA A 69 33.17 -2.79 10.27
N GLY A 70 33.49 -2.90 11.55
CA GLY A 70 33.50 -1.77 12.48
C GLY A 70 34.82 -1.00 12.46
N THR A 71 34.76 0.32 12.68
CA THR A 71 35.59 1.12 13.62
C THR A 71 35.65 2.61 13.19
N SER A 72 35.35 3.49 14.14
CA SER A 72 35.58 4.95 14.22
C SER A 72 36.79 5.51 13.45
N ASN A 73 36.69 6.68 12.81
CA ASN A 73 36.78 8.01 13.44
C ASN A 73 36.77 9.18 12.41
N ASN A 74 36.45 10.37 12.93
CA ASN A 74 36.23 11.68 12.33
C ASN A 74 37.30 12.24 11.36
N HIS A 75 36.86 13.04 10.37
CA HIS A 75 37.47 14.34 10.06
C HIS A 75 36.44 15.31 9.46
N ALA A 76 36.39 16.52 10.03
CA ALA A 76 35.50 17.63 9.67
C ALA A 76 35.87 18.33 8.36
N THR A 77 34.85 18.84 7.64
CA THR A 77 34.92 20.09 6.86
C THR A 77 33.51 20.68 6.70
N GLU A 78 33.40 22.00 6.85
CA GLU A 78 32.18 22.80 6.94
C GLU A 78 31.48 23.06 5.58
N ALA A 79 30.13 23.06 5.64
CA ALA A 79 29.11 23.82 4.87
C ALA A 79 29.02 23.69 3.31
N PRO A 80 27.83 23.83 2.66
CA PRO A 80 26.61 24.47 3.16
C PRO A 80 25.31 23.63 3.10
N THR A 81 24.38 24.11 3.91
CA THR A 81 22.94 23.86 3.97
C THR A 81 22.27 23.66 2.61
N ALA A 82 21.73 22.46 2.38
CA ALA A 82 20.61 22.21 1.49
C ALA A 82 19.80 21.04 2.06
N SER A 83 18.76 21.39 2.81
CA SER A 83 17.67 20.51 3.19
C SER A 83 17.00 19.98 1.91
N GLN A 84 17.38 18.77 1.49
CA GLN A 84 16.60 17.97 0.55
C GLN A 84 16.22 16.67 1.23
N ASP A 85 14.99 16.73 1.74
CA ASP A 85 14.05 15.66 2.01
C ASP A 85 14.36 14.39 1.19
N SER A 86 14.87 13.37 1.87
CA SER A 86 15.31 12.09 1.28
C SER A 86 14.76 10.89 2.07
N SER A 87 13.59 11.08 2.69
CA SER A 87 12.80 10.03 3.31
C SER A 87 12.02 9.23 2.24
N PRO A 88 11.99 7.89 2.29
CA PRO A 88 11.10 7.06 1.46
C PRO A 88 9.63 7.51 1.53
N PRO A 89 8.87 7.66 0.42
CA PRO A 89 7.61 8.42 0.39
C PRO A 89 6.40 7.84 1.16
N HIS A 90 6.39 6.55 1.54
CA HIS A 90 5.40 6.00 2.48
C HIS A 90 5.59 6.56 3.89
N GLN A 91 6.80 7.05 4.22
CA GLN A 91 7.02 7.85 5.40
C GLN A 91 6.25 9.16 5.30
N ARG A 92 5.98 9.74 4.13
CA ARG A 92 5.22 11.00 4.05
C ARG A 92 3.77 10.90 4.53
N PHE A 93 3.06 9.82 4.20
CA PHE A 93 1.73 9.60 4.77
C PHE A 93 1.82 9.27 6.27
N GLN A 94 2.86 8.54 6.67
CA GLN A 94 3.17 8.29 8.06
C GLN A 94 3.55 9.58 8.82
N ASP A 95 4.18 10.54 8.15
CA ASP A 95 4.63 11.84 8.66
C ASP A 95 3.43 12.78 8.76
N ASP A 96 2.50 12.75 7.79
CA ASP A 96 1.24 13.49 7.88
C ASP A 96 0.33 12.95 8.98
N LEU A 97 0.31 11.62 9.14
CA LEU A 97 -0.30 10.95 10.27
C LEU A 97 0.40 11.34 11.57
N SER A 98 1.71 11.17 11.69
CA SER A 98 2.48 11.45 12.91
C SER A 98 2.46 12.94 13.28
N GLU A 99 2.50 13.87 12.33
CA GLU A 99 2.32 15.32 12.56
C GLU A 99 0.88 15.67 12.95
N GLY A 100 -0.13 15.01 12.36
CA GLY A 100 -1.52 15.13 12.80
C GLY A 100 -1.75 14.51 14.19
N PHE A 101 -0.87 13.59 14.59
CA PHE A 101 -0.87 12.92 15.88
C PHE A 101 -0.04 13.67 16.93
N SER A 102 0.96 14.48 16.55
CA SER A 102 1.93 15.16 17.42
C SER A 102 1.48 16.53 18.00
N GLN A 103 0.24 16.97 17.75
CA GLN A 103 -0.20 18.34 18.12
C GLN A 103 -0.62 18.51 19.61
N ALA A 104 -0.41 17.53 20.49
CA ALA A 104 -0.69 17.68 21.92
C ALA A 104 0.59 17.95 22.74
N PRO A 105 0.61 18.95 23.64
CA PRO A 105 1.76 19.22 24.49
C PRO A 105 1.85 18.15 25.58
N ALA A 106 2.95 17.39 25.58
CA ALA A 106 3.30 16.26 26.47
C ALA A 106 2.87 14.85 26.01
N GLU A 107 3.21 14.49 24.77
CA GLU A 107 3.06 13.10 24.31
C GLU A 107 4.10 12.18 24.95
N ASP A 108 3.68 10.97 25.31
CA ASP A 108 4.57 9.87 25.64
C ASP A 108 5.32 9.45 24.36
N PRO A 109 6.61 9.79 24.21
CA PRO A 109 7.35 9.52 22.99
C PRO A 109 7.43 8.01 22.69
N SER A 110 7.24 7.17 23.71
CA SER A 110 7.22 5.72 23.54
C SER A 110 5.94 5.26 22.85
N PHE A 111 4.78 5.86 23.15
CA PHE A 111 3.53 5.54 22.47
C PHE A 111 3.60 5.87 20.98
N VAL A 112 4.05 7.08 20.64
CA VAL A 112 4.15 7.56 19.25
C VAL A 112 5.05 6.63 18.44
N ALA A 113 6.24 6.30 18.96
CA ALA A 113 7.17 5.41 18.27
C ALA A 113 6.60 3.98 18.07
N LEU A 114 5.85 3.45 19.04
CA LEU A 114 5.21 2.14 18.92
C LEU A 114 4.05 2.16 17.92
N PHE A 115 3.25 3.23 17.95
CA PHE A 115 2.17 3.45 16.98
C PHE A 115 2.73 3.54 15.57
N ASP A 116 3.76 4.35 15.35
CA ASP A 116 4.40 4.53 14.04
C ASP A 116 4.92 3.20 13.50
N ARG A 117 5.57 2.39 14.35
CA ARG A 117 6.05 1.07 13.94
C ARG A 117 4.91 0.14 13.51
N ALA A 118 3.79 0.16 14.24
CA ALA A 118 2.63 -0.64 13.90
C ALA A 118 1.96 -0.14 12.59
N ALA A 119 1.86 1.18 12.44
CA ALA A 119 1.32 1.84 11.25
C ALA A 119 2.17 1.57 10.00
N ASP A 120 3.50 1.65 10.08
CA ASP A 120 4.41 1.28 8.99
C ASP A 120 4.19 -0.16 8.53
N SER A 121 4.02 -1.09 9.49
CA SER A 121 3.76 -2.49 9.16
C SER A 121 2.48 -2.63 8.34
N VAL A 122 1.39 -1.99 8.76
CA VAL A 122 0.12 -1.99 8.02
C VAL A 122 0.31 -1.36 6.65
N LEU A 123 0.81 -0.13 6.58
CA LEU A 123 0.92 0.65 5.34
C LEU A 123 1.84 -0.03 4.33
N THR A 124 2.96 -0.62 4.77
CA THR A 124 3.82 -1.38 3.86
C THR A 124 3.14 -2.65 3.34
N GLY A 125 2.31 -3.31 4.15
CA GLY A 125 1.49 -4.43 3.72
C GLY A 125 0.48 -4.02 2.64
N ILE A 126 -0.22 -2.90 2.86
CA ILE A 126 -1.17 -2.31 1.90
C ILE A 126 -0.46 -1.85 0.62
N TYR A 127 0.69 -1.19 0.74
CA TYR A 127 1.52 -0.79 -0.38
C TYR A 127 1.91 -2.00 -1.24
N THR A 128 2.41 -3.06 -0.61
CA THR A 128 2.75 -4.32 -1.32
C THR A 128 1.53 -4.91 -2.02
N TYR A 129 0.35 -4.84 -1.39
CA TYR A 129 -0.89 -5.30 -1.98
C TYR A 129 -1.22 -4.56 -3.28
N TYR A 130 -1.18 -3.23 -3.28
CA TYR A 130 -1.47 -2.43 -4.48
C TYR A 130 -0.36 -2.46 -5.53
N GLN A 131 0.91 -2.42 -5.12
CA GLN A 131 2.06 -2.46 -6.02
C GLN A 131 2.05 -3.69 -6.92
N TYR A 132 1.57 -4.83 -6.41
CA TYR A 132 1.49 -6.08 -7.17
C TYR A 132 0.12 -6.33 -7.83
N GLY A 133 -0.79 -5.35 -7.79
CA GLY A 133 -2.12 -5.45 -8.38
C GLY A 133 -3.02 -6.48 -7.69
N LEU A 134 -2.77 -6.77 -6.41
CA LEU A 134 -3.41 -7.88 -5.68
C LEU A 134 -4.87 -7.60 -5.32
N GLN A 135 -5.39 -6.40 -5.61
CA GLN A 135 -6.84 -6.16 -5.66
C GLN A 135 -7.56 -7.02 -6.71
N ASN A 136 -6.84 -7.48 -7.74
CA ASN A 136 -7.34 -8.49 -8.65
C ASN A 136 -7.12 -9.89 -8.04
N VAL A 137 -8.23 -10.54 -7.65
CA VAL A 137 -8.24 -11.84 -6.94
C VAL A 137 -7.50 -12.93 -7.72
N TYR A 138 -7.68 -13.00 -9.05
CA TYR A 138 -7.02 -14.01 -9.88
C TYR A 138 -5.49 -13.98 -9.75
N LEU A 139 -4.92 -12.78 -9.64
CA LEU A 139 -3.48 -12.59 -9.56
C LEU A 139 -2.88 -13.13 -8.25
N ARG A 140 -3.70 -13.33 -7.20
CA ARG A 140 -3.23 -13.79 -5.88
C ARG A 140 -2.83 -15.26 -5.84
N HIS A 141 -3.18 -16.03 -6.85
CA HIS A 141 -2.87 -17.46 -6.92
C HIS A 141 -1.69 -17.78 -7.83
N GLU A 142 -1.15 -16.77 -8.54
CA GLU A 142 -0.14 -16.95 -9.57
C GLU A 142 1.29 -16.70 -9.06
N GLY A 143 2.18 -17.67 -9.24
CA GLY A 143 3.64 -17.51 -9.12
C GLY A 143 4.11 -16.66 -7.94
N VAL A 144 4.87 -15.60 -8.23
CA VAL A 144 5.43 -14.67 -7.22
C VAL A 144 4.35 -13.89 -6.48
N ARG A 145 3.23 -13.57 -7.14
CA ARG A 145 2.14 -12.77 -6.56
C ARG A 145 1.45 -13.49 -5.42
N ARG A 146 1.36 -14.82 -5.46
CA ARG A 146 0.88 -15.64 -4.33
C ARG A 146 1.70 -15.42 -3.07
N PHE A 147 3.03 -15.43 -3.18
CA PHE A 147 3.91 -15.17 -2.04
C PHE A 147 3.75 -13.72 -1.55
N ARG A 148 3.69 -12.75 -2.46
CA ARG A 148 3.48 -11.33 -2.12
C ARG A 148 2.15 -11.07 -1.43
N TYR A 149 1.08 -11.71 -1.89
CA TYR A 149 -0.23 -11.64 -1.23
C TYR A 149 -0.16 -12.17 0.19
N ARG A 150 0.40 -13.37 0.40
CA ARG A 150 0.57 -13.93 1.75
C ARG A 150 1.42 -13.05 2.65
N SER A 151 2.52 -12.50 2.12
CA SER A 151 3.38 -11.57 2.85
C SER A 151 2.67 -10.27 3.21
N ALA A 152 1.89 -9.69 2.27
CA ALA A 152 1.11 -8.48 2.49
C ALA A 152 0.05 -8.70 3.57
N VAL A 153 -0.76 -9.77 3.44
CA VAL A 153 -1.79 -10.14 4.43
C VAL A 153 -1.16 -10.34 5.81
N LYS A 154 -0.06 -11.09 5.89
CA LYS A 154 0.64 -11.31 7.16
C LYS A 154 1.11 -10.00 7.77
N ARG A 155 1.72 -9.11 6.98
CA ARG A 155 2.26 -7.84 7.49
C ARG A 155 1.17 -6.89 7.99
N VAL A 156 0.03 -6.82 7.30
CA VAL A 156 -1.15 -6.08 7.78
C VAL A 156 -1.69 -6.70 9.06
N GLN A 157 -1.81 -8.02 9.13
CA GLN A 157 -2.28 -8.74 10.32
C GLN A 157 -1.36 -8.53 11.53
N ASP A 158 -0.05 -8.61 11.35
CA ASP A 158 0.94 -8.35 12.40
C ASP A 158 0.86 -6.88 12.85
N GLY A 159 0.70 -5.92 11.93
CA GLY A 159 0.51 -4.51 12.27
C GLY A 159 -0.77 -4.25 13.08
N VAL A 160 -1.89 -4.85 12.67
CA VAL A 160 -3.17 -4.79 13.39
C VAL A 160 -3.04 -5.32 14.82
N HIS A 161 -2.33 -6.44 15.01
CA HIS A 161 -2.10 -7.00 16.34
C HIS A 161 -1.41 -5.99 17.27
N HIS A 162 -0.33 -5.36 16.81
CA HIS A 162 0.39 -4.35 17.60
C HIS A 162 -0.48 -3.12 17.89
N LEU A 163 -1.31 -2.67 16.93
CA LEU A 163 -2.25 -1.58 17.18
C LEU A 163 -3.28 -1.94 18.26
N GLN A 164 -3.77 -3.17 18.28
CA GLN A 164 -4.70 -3.63 19.31
C GLN A 164 -4.04 -3.72 20.69
N GLU A 165 -2.78 -4.16 20.77
CA GLU A 165 -2.01 -4.15 22.03
C GLU A 165 -1.84 -2.74 22.58
N LEU A 166 -1.63 -1.74 21.71
CA LEU A 166 -1.48 -0.34 22.11
C LEU A 166 -2.71 0.27 22.80
N GLN A 167 -3.90 -0.31 22.61
CA GLN A 167 -5.12 0.18 23.24
C GLN A 167 -5.03 0.14 24.77
N GLN A 168 -4.24 -0.77 25.32
CA GLN A 168 -4.05 -0.94 26.76
C GLN A 168 -3.19 0.16 27.39
N TYR A 169 -2.36 0.82 26.59
CA TYR A 169 -1.39 1.82 27.04
C TYR A 169 -1.85 3.25 26.77
N THR A 170 -3.01 3.42 26.13
CA THR A 170 -3.46 4.73 25.64
C THR A 170 -4.22 5.51 26.72
N THR A 171 -3.57 6.53 27.29
CA THR A 171 -4.13 7.40 28.33
C THR A 171 -4.86 8.62 27.76
N SER A 172 -4.37 9.18 26.66
CA SER A 172 -4.96 10.35 25.98
C SER A 172 -6.20 9.99 25.15
N ASP A 173 -7.27 10.75 25.28
CA ASP A 173 -8.50 10.56 24.48
C ASP A 173 -8.26 10.82 22.99
N LEU A 174 -7.34 11.73 22.66
CA LEU A 174 -6.92 12.00 21.28
C LEU A 174 -6.22 10.78 20.69
N HIS A 175 -5.18 10.28 21.36
CA HIS A 175 -4.46 9.06 20.94
C HIS A 175 -5.39 7.86 20.85
N ARG A 176 -6.35 7.74 21.78
CA ARG A 176 -7.34 6.65 21.75
C ARG A 176 -8.22 6.73 20.52
N THR A 177 -8.67 7.93 20.17
CA THR A 177 -9.49 8.16 18.98
C THR A 177 -8.71 7.83 17.71
N GLN A 178 -7.47 8.34 17.60
CA GLN A 178 -6.60 8.12 16.45
C GLN A 178 -6.26 6.63 16.28
N LEU A 179 -5.84 5.97 17.37
CA LEU A 179 -5.57 4.54 17.40
C LEU A 179 -6.80 3.72 16.99
N ASN A 180 -7.98 4.04 17.52
CA ASN A 180 -9.21 3.32 17.20
C ASN A 180 -9.60 3.47 15.73
N VAL A 181 -9.51 4.69 15.18
CA VAL A 181 -9.84 4.95 13.77
C VAL A 181 -8.87 4.21 12.85
N PHE A 182 -7.56 4.30 13.11
CA PHE A 182 -6.55 3.62 12.28
C PHE A 182 -6.60 2.09 12.42
N THR A 183 -6.84 1.58 13.63
CA THR A 183 -7.04 0.13 13.87
C THR A 183 -8.27 -0.38 13.12
N GLY A 184 -9.38 0.34 13.19
CA GLY A 184 -10.60 -0.03 12.47
C GLY A 184 -10.42 -0.01 10.95
N PHE A 185 -9.72 0.99 10.40
CA PHE A 185 -9.34 0.99 8.99
C PHE A 185 -8.47 -0.21 8.61
N SER A 186 -7.44 -0.50 9.42
CA SER A 186 -6.52 -1.60 9.18
C SER A 186 -7.23 -2.97 9.18
N LEU A 187 -8.17 -3.16 10.11
CA LEU A 187 -9.03 -4.35 10.18
C LEU A 187 -9.97 -4.46 8.98
N ALA A 188 -10.66 -3.38 8.62
CA ALA A 188 -11.56 -3.36 7.46
C ALA A 188 -10.79 -3.63 6.15
N PHE A 189 -9.57 -3.10 6.03
CA PHE A 189 -8.70 -3.36 4.88
C PHE A 189 -8.28 -4.83 4.84
N LEU A 190 -7.86 -5.40 5.98
CA LEU A 190 -7.50 -6.82 6.08
C LEU A 190 -8.67 -7.74 5.71
N GLN A 191 -9.89 -7.42 6.12
CA GLN A 191 -11.10 -8.14 5.71
C GLN A 191 -11.32 -8.03 4.20
N SER A 192 -11.17 -6.83 3.62
CA SER A 192 -11.27 -6.64 2.17
C SER A 192 -10.19 -7.41 1.40
N MET A 193 -8.97 -7.53 1.92
CA MET A 193 -7.90 -8.31 1.29
C MET A 193 -8.27 -9.79 1.21
N ARG A 194 -9.06 -10.30 2.17
CA ARG A 194 -9.44 -11.71 2.28
C ARG A 194 -10.63 -12.10 1.39
N ILE A 195 -11.30 -11.15 0.73
CA ILE A 195 -12.34 -11.44 -0.26
C ILE A 195 -11.72 -12.25 -1.39
N ASP A 196 -12.09 -13.51 -1.54
CA ASP A 196 -11.56 -14.46 -2.53
C ASP A 196 -12.54 -14.77 -3.67
N ARG A 197 -13.76 -14.24 -3.61
CA ARG A 197 -14.76 -14.36 -4.67
C ARG A 197 -14.34 -13.58 -5.93
N TYR A 198 -14.54 -14.19 -7.09
CA TYR A 198 -14.41 -13.56 -8.40
C TYR A 198 -15.66 -13.86 -9.25
N HIS A 199 -15.88 -13.06 -10.29
CA HIS A 199 -17.04 -13.24 -11.17
C HIS A 199 -16.82 -14.35 -12.20
N GLU A 200 -17.72 -15.34 -12.21
CA GLU A 200 -17.75 -16.40 -13.22
C GLU A 200 -18.70 -16.02 -14.36
N SER A 201 -18.24 -16.18 -15.61
CA SER A 201 -18.98 -15.80 -16.82
C SER A 201 -20.33 -16.53 -17.00
N GLY A 202 -20.61 -17.57 -16.21
CA GLY A 202 -21.88 -18.32 -16.22
C GLY A 202 -22.90 -17.89 -15.16
N SER A 203 -22.66 -16.81 -14.43
CA SER A 203 -23.56 -16.34 -13.37
C SER A 203 -24.93 -15.90 -13.91
N ALA A 204 -25.97 -16.01 -13.08
CA ALA A 204 -27.30 -15.54 -13.43
C ALA A 204 -27.27 -14.04 -13.80
N ARG A 205 -28.13 -13.61 -14.73
CA ARG A 205 -28.17 -12.20 -15.21
C ARG A 205 -28.28 -11.17 -14.08
N ALA A 206 -28.95 -11.52 -12.98
CA ALA A 206 -29.05 -10.68 -11.78
C ALA A 206 -27.71 -10.52 -11.05
N ASP A 207 -26.92 -11.59 -10.93
CA ASP A 207 -25.58 -11.56 -10.32
C ASP A 207 -24.57 -10.82 -11.18
N ALA A 208 -24.67 -10.91 -12.51
CA ALA A 208 -23.83 -10.11 -13.41
C ALA A 208 -24.09 -8.60 -13.24
N ALA A 209 -25.33 -8.19 -12.94
CA ALA A 209 -25.66 -6.79 -12.66
C ALA A 209 -25.14 -6.34 -11.29
N ALA A 210 -25.34 -7.17 -10.25
CA ALA A 210 -24.79 -6.92 -8.92
C ALA A 210 -23.27 -6.81 -8.93
N TYR A 211 -22.59 -7.72 -9.66
CA TYR A 211 -21.14 -7.69 -9.83
C TYR A 211 -20.64 -6.41 -10.47
N ARG A 212 -21.32 -5.88 -11.51
CA ARG A 212 -20.91 -4.61 -12.13
C ARG A 212 -20.91 -3.46 -11.14
N HIS A 213 -21.94 -3.36 -10.30
CA HIS A 213 -22.01 -2.38 -9.23
C HIS A 213 -20.91 -2.62 -8.18
N TYR A 214 -20.77 -3.84 -7.69
CA TYR A 214 -19.68 -4.19 -6.76
C TYR A 214 -18.30 -3.82 -7.31
N HIS A 215 -18.01 -4.20 -8.56
CA HIS A 215 -16.72 -3.98 -9.21
C HIS A 215 -16.41 -2.49 -9.43
N SER A 216 -17.39 -1.72 -9.90
CA SER A 216 -17.27 -0.27 -10.06
C SER A 216 -17.00 0.40 -8.71
N GLY A 217 -17.80 0.08 -7.69
CA GLY A 217 -17.66 0.68 -6.36
C GLY A 217 -16.36 0.28 -5.65
N SER A 218 -15.96 -0.99 -5.74
CA SER A 218 -14.67 -1.46 -5.23
C SER A 218 -13.49 -0.78 -5.92
N THR A 219 -13.55 -0.65 -7.25
CA THR A 219 -12.46 -0.04 -8.03
C THR A 219 -12.32 1.44 -7.69
N ALA A 220 -13.42 2.16 -7.59
CA ALA A 220 -13.41 3.57 -7.18
C ALA A 220 -12.82 3.73 -5.77
N LEU A 221 -13.20 2.89 -4.81
CA LEU A 221 -12.64 2.90 -3.46
C LEU A 221 -11.13 2.61 -3.46
N ASP A 222 -10.69 1.56 -4.17
CA ASP A 222 -9.27 1.18 -4.25
C ASP A 222 -8.42 2.27 -4.93
N GLN A 223 -8.97 2.98 -5.92
CA GLN A 223 -8.32 4.14 -6.54
C GLN A 223 -8.15 5.28 -5.56
N VAL A 224 -9.19 5.62 -4.79
CA VAL A 224 -9.09 6.70 -3.79
C VAL A 224 -8.08 6.35 -2.70
N ILE A 225 -8.14 5.15 -2.13
CA ILE A 225 -7.20 4.72 -1.09
C ILE A 225 -5.77 4.79 -1.63
N ARG A 226 -5.54 4.33 -2.86
CA ARG A 226 -4.21 4.41 -3.47
C ARG A 226 -3.74 5.84 -3.69
N ALA A 227 -4.59 6.70 -4.25
CA ALA A 227 -4.27 8.10 -4.51
C ALA A 227 -3.88 8.85 -3.23
N GLU A 228 -4.62 8.60 -2.15
CA GLU A 228 -4.46 9.29 -0.86
C GLU A 228 -3.29 8.76 -0.03
N LEU A 229 -3.02 7.46 -0.08
CA LEU A 229 -1.99 6.82 0.75
C LEU A 229 -0.66 6.63 0.03
N PHE A 230 -0.69 6.44 -1.29
CA PHE A 230 0.45 5.97 -2.10
C PHE A 230 0.46 6.65 -3.48
N HIS A 231 0.65 7.97 -3.49
CA HIS A 231 0.71 8.80 -4.71
C HIS A 231 1.69 8.28 -5.78
N GLU A 232 2.73 7.56 -5.39
CA GLU A 232 3.70 6.95 -6.30
C GLU A 232 3.19 5.71 -7.04
N LEU A 233 2.07 5.13 -6.60
CA LEU A 233 1.41 3.99 -7.24
C LEU A 233 0.24 4.42 -8.14
N ASP A 234 -0.11 5.70 -8.13
CA ASP A 234 -1.29 6.22 -8.82
C ASP A 234 -0.91 7.05 -10.04
N ASP A 235 -1.07 6.46 -11.22
CA ASP A 235 -0.86 7.13 -12.51
C ASP A 235 -2.14 7.84 -13.00
N SER A 236 -3.29 7.62 -12.36
CA SER A 236 -4.58 8.14 -12.80
C SER A 236 -5.54 8.35 -11.61
N PRO A 237 -5.44 9.50 -10.91
CA PRO A 237 -6.34 9.81 -9.81
C PRO A 237 -7.81 9.79 -10.26
N PRO A 238 -8.75 9.49 -9.35
CA PRO A 238 -10.16 9.41 -9.69
C PRO A 238 -10.64 10.75 -10.31
N PRO A 239 -11.38 10.72 -11.43
CA PRO A 239 -11.91 11.92 -12.05
C PRO A 239 -12.84 12.64 -11.06
N GLY A 240 -12.53 13.90 -10.76
CA GLY A 240 -13.23 14.67 -9.71
C GLY A 240 -12.66 14.54 -8.30
N GLY A 241 -11.51 13.86 -8.13
CA GLY A 241 -10.78 13.75 -6.88
C GLY A 241 -11.35 12.73 -5.89
N ALA A 242 -10.74 12.65 -4.71
CA ALA A 242 -11.06 11.65 -3.69
C ALA A 242 -12.54 11.66 -3.27
N ALA A 243 -13.13 12.84 -3.07
CA ALA A 243 -14.53 12.98 -2.68
C ALA A 243 -15.51 12.43 -3.75
N ALA A 244 -15.20 12.62 -5.04
CA ALA A 244 -16.02 12.06 -6.12
C ALA A 244 -15.87 10.53 -6.18
N GLY A 245 -14.64 10.02 -6.06
CA GLY A 245 -14.37 8.59 -6.01
C GLY A 245 -15.09 7.87 -4.86
N LEU A 246 -15.08 8.45 -3.65
CA LEU A 246 -15.81 7.90 -2.50
C LEU A 246 -17.33 7.91 -2.71
N LYS A 247 -17.88 8.96 -3.34
CA LYS A 247 -19.32 9.01 -3.67
C LYS A 247 -19.71 7.92 -4.68
N ILE A 248 -18.89 7.70 -5.71
CA ILE A 248 -19.09 6.61 -6.68
C ILE A 248 -19.02 5.26 -5.96
N GLY A 249 -17.97 5.06 -5.14
CA GLY A 249 -17.78 3.88 -4.31
C GLY A 249 -19.02 3.56 -3.47
N TYR A 250 -19.50 4.55 -2.71
CA TYR A 250 -20.67 4.41 -1.86
C TYR A 250 -21.94 4.10 -2.67
N HIS A 251 -22.21 4.88 -3.72
CA HIS A 251 -23.41 4.71 -4.54
C HIS A 251 -23.50 3.31 -5.15
N ASP A 252 -22.42 2.84 -5.76
CA ASP A 252 -22.43 1.55 -6.46
C ASP A 252 -22.45 0.37 -5.47
N LEU A 253 -21.72 0.45 -4.36
CA LEU A 253 -21.80 -0.60 -3.33
C LEU A 253 -23.19 -0.65 -2.68
N MET A 254 -23.80 0.49 -2.38
CA MET A 254 -25.17 0.55 -1.87
C MET A 254 -26.19 0.03 -2.88
N ALA A 255 -25.96 0.23 -4.18
CA ALA A 255 -26.84 -0.33 -5.22
C ALA A 255 -26.89 -1.87 -5.16
N VAL A 256 -25.78 -2.54 -4.79
CA VAL A 256 -25.77 -3.99 -4.56
C VAL A 256 -26.76 -4.36 -3.44
N LEU A 257 -26.68 -3.68 -2.30
CA LEU A 257 -27.53 -3.97 -1.15
C LEU A 257 -29.02 -3.68 -1.42
N VAL A 258 -29.33 -2.58 -2.11
CA VAL A 258 -30.71 -2.10 -2.29
C VAL A 258 -31.40 -2.74 -3.49
N LYS A 259 -30.70 -2.87 -4.62
CA LYS A 259 -31.29 -3.34 -5.89
C LYS A 259 -31.02 -4.82 -6.15
N HIS A 260 -30.04 -5.40 -5.46
CA HIS A 260 -29.58 -6.77 -5.65
C HIS A 260 -29.45 -7.51 -4.31
N SER A 261 -30.37 -7.28 -3.37
CA SER A 261 -30.33 -7.83 -2.00
C SER A 261 -30.29 -9.36 -1.91
N SER A 262 -30.72 -10.06 -2.96
CA SER A 262 -30.66 -11.52 -3.06
C SER A 262 -29.38 -12.03 -3.73
N SER A 263 -28.49 -11.14 -4.17
CA SER A 263 -27.26 -11.52 -4.84
C SER A 263 -26.22 -11.96 -3.83
N ASP A 264 -25.41 -12.91 -4.27
CA ASP A 264 -24.24 -13.39 -3.57
C ASP A 264 -23.23 -12.28 -3.26
N TRP A 265 -23.17 -11.21 -4.06
CA TRP A 265 -22.23 -10.08 -3.89
C TRP A 265 -22.53 -9.13 -2.73
N VAL A 266 -23.66 -9.33 -2.03
CA VAL A 266 -24.06 -8.47 -0.90
C VAL A 266 -23.04 -8.55 0.24
N ALA A 267 -22.52 -9.74 0.54
CA ALA A 267 -21.56 -9.93 1.62
C ALA A 267 -20.26 -9.15 1.39
N GLU A 268 -19.71 -9.23 0.17
CA GLU A 268 -18.49 -8.52 -0.22
C GLU A 268 -18.72 -7.01 -0.29
N ALA A 269 -19.89 -6.58 -0.76
CA ALA A 269 -20.26 -5.16 -0.79
C ALA A 269 -20.32 -4.55 0.62
N VAL A 270 -20.84 -5.28 1.61
CA VAL A 270 -20.83 -4.84 3.03
C VAL A 270 -19.40 -4.65 3.54
N VAL A 271 -18.49 -5.59 3.25
CA VAL A 271 -17.08 -5.47 3.66
C VAL A 271 -16.44 -4.21 3.02
N LYS A 272 -16.72 -3.95 1.74
CA LYS A 272 -16.20 -2.75 1.05
C LYS A 272 -16.83 -1.45 1.54
N LEU A 273 -18.12 -1.44 1.91
CA LEU A 273 -18.76 -0.28 2.54
C LEU A 273 -18.17 0.04 3.90
N HIS A 274 -17.89 -0.99 4.71
CA HIS A 274 -17.23 -0.80 5.99
C HIS A 274 -15.81 -0.24 5.81
N LEU A 275 -15.05 -0.75 4.83
CA LEU A 275 -13.74 -0.18 4.48
C LEU A 275 -13.85 1.30 4.06
N LEU A 276 -14.83 1.63 3.22
CA LEU A 276 -15.09 3.02 2.79
C LEU A 276 -15.37 3.93 3.98
N GLU A 277 -16.23 3.50 4.90
CA GLU A 277 -16.56 4.26 6.10
C GLU A 277 -15.31 4.51 6.96
N MET A 278 -14.55 3.46 7.25
CA MET A 278 -13.35 3.58 8.08
C MET A 278 -12.29 4.46 7.42
N PHE A 279 -12.10 4.35 6.11
CA PHE A 279 -11.19 5.20 5.36
C PHE A 279 -11.64 6.68 5.35
N THR A 280 -12.95 6.93 5.28
CA THR A 280 -13.52 8.29 5.40
C THR A 280 -13.21 8.89 6.78
N ARG A 281 -13.23 8.09 7.84
CA ARG A 281 -12.86 8.54 9.19
C ARG A 281 -11.36 8.87 9.29
N VAL A 282 -10.49 8.05 8.69
CA VAL A 282 -9.04 8.32 8.64
C VAL A 282 -8.75 9.64 7.92
N THR A 283 -9.38 9.87 6.76
CA THR A 283 -9.19 11.12 6.00
C THR A 283 -9.77 12.34 6.71
N ALA A 284 -10.90 12.19 7.42
CA ALA A 284 -11.47 13.27 8.23
C ALA A 284 -10.54 13.70 9.38
N LEU A 285 -9.89 12.75 10.06
CA LEU A 285 -8.90 13.07 11.11
C LEU A 285 -7.71 13.86 10.54
N ARG A 286 -7.25 13.54 9.32
CA ARG A 286 -6.15 14.27 8.67
C ARG A 286 -6.52 15.72 8.33
N ASN A 287 -7.78 15.96 7.97
CA ASN A 287 -8.27 17.27 7.52
C ASN A 287 -8.75 18.19 8.67
N GLN A 288 -8.65 17.76 9.93
CA GLN A 288 -8.93 18.60 11.12
C GLN A 288 -7.72 19.45 11.57
N LYS A 289 -6.63 19.45 10.77
CA LYS A 289 -5.56 20.46 10.83
C LYS A 289 -6.10 21.83 10.42
#